data_AF-A0A2L1GIQ5-F1
#
_entry.id   AF-A0A2L1GIQ5-F1
#
_cell.length_a   1.000
_cell.length_b   1.000
_cell.length_c   1.000
_cell.angle_alpha   90.00
_cell.angle_beta   90.00
_cell.angle_gamma   90.00
#
_symmetry.space_group_name_H-M   'P 1'
#
loop_
_entity.id
_entity.type
_entity.pdbx_description
1 polymer ?
#
loop_
_entity_poly.entity_id
_entity_poly.type
_entity_poly.pdbx_seq_one_letter_code
_entity_poly.pdbx_strand_id
1 'polypeptide(L)'
;LKPTASLVRPSDRFQASCPGLYYSTNSVKFQSSIFGDALSVVQSSSIQKAGACGIQPVRATATELPPTVPRSQTGGKTRVGINGFGRIGRLVLRIATFRDDIEVVAVNDPFIDAKYMAYMLKYDSTHGVYRGSISVLDDSTLEINGKQIKVSSKRDPADIPWGDLGAEYVVESSGVFTTVEKASAHKKGGAKKVVISAPSADAPMFVVGVN
;
A
#
# COMPACT_ATOMS: atom_id res chain seq x y z
N LEU A 1 -38.30 -35.21 -28.02
CA LEU A 1 -37.60 -36.51 -27.84
C LEU A 1 -36.49 -36.31 -26.81
N LYS A 2 -36.36 -37.21 -25.83
CA LYS A 2 -35.18 -37.31 -24.93
C LYS A 2 -34.13 -38.24 -25.57
N PRO A 3 -32.89 -38.27 -25.05
CA PRO A 3 -32.48 -39.45 -24.26
C PRO A 3 -32.19 -39.14 -22.78
N THR A 4 -32.02 -40.18 -21.95
CA THR A 4 -31.73 -40.07 -20.50
C THR A 4 -30.92 -41.27 -19.96
N ALA A 5 -29.92 -40.99 -19.12
CA ALA A 5 -29.10 -41.91 -18.29
C ALA A 5 -28.47 -41.08 -17.14
N SER A 6 -28.21 -41.47 -15.88
CA SER A 6 -28.47 -42.66 -15.02
C SER A 6 -27.83 -43.99 -15.45
N LEU A 7 -26.97 -44.67 -14.65
CA LEU A 7 -26.43 -44.45 -13.27
C LEU A 7 -24.88 -44.64 -13.24
N VAL A 8 -24.11 -44.58 -12.13
CA VAL A 8 -24.03 -45.52 -10.98
C VAL A 8 -23.23 -44.88 -9.80
N ARG A 9 -23.52 -45.31 -8.54
CA ARG A 9 -22.60 -45.30 -7.37
C ARG A 9 -22.54 -46.72 -6.79
N PRO A 10 -21.47 -47.14 -6.09
CA PRO A 10 -21.55 -47.15 -4.61
C PRO A 10 -20.24 -46.71 -3.91
N SER A 11 -20.08 -47.06 -2.62
CA SER A 11 -19.04 -46.59 -1.68
C SER A 11 -17.93 -47.60 -1.41
N ASP A 12 -16.79 -47.13 -0.87
CA ASP A 12 -16.32 -47.40 0.51
C ASP A 12 -15.06 -46.52 0.79
N ARG A 13 -14.89 -45.82 1.92
CA ARG A 13 -14.90 -46.16 3.37
C ARG A 13 -13.57 -46.77 3.85
N PHE A 14 -12.71 -45.95 4.47
CA PHE A 14 -11.81 -46.37 5.57
C PHE A 14 -11.40 -45.18 6.46
N GLN A 15 -11.07 -45.44 7.72
CA GLN A 15 -10.63 -44.49 8.75
C GLN A 15 -9.32 -44.97 9.42
N ALA A 16 -8.41 -44.04 9.73
CA ALA A 16 -7.47 -44.01 10.87
C ALA A 16 -6.59 -42.75 10.72
N SER A 17 -6.33 -41.86 11.68
CA SER A 17 -6.15 -41.92 13.14
C SER A 17 -4.72 -42.26 13.59
N CYS A 18 -4.11 -41.38 14.40
CA CYS A 18 -2.73 -41.46 14.88
C CYS A 18 -2.62 -42.24 16.21
N PRO A 19 -1.47 -42.90 16.46
CA PRO A 19 -0.45 -42.39 17.41
C PRO A 19 0.96 -42.38 16.76
N GLY A 20 2.07 -41.96 17.39
CA GLY A 20 2.36 -41.61 18.79
C GLY A 20 3.35 -42.61 19.42
N LEU A 21 4.28 -42.14 20.29
CA LEU A 21 5.42 -42.86 20.90
C LEU A 21 6.65 -43.08 19.99
N TYR A 22 7.93 -43.11 20.44
CA TYR A 22 8.65 -42.51 21.60
C TYR A 22 10.19 -42.60 21.37
N TYR A 23 10.99 -41.83 22.14
CA TYR A 23 12.43 -41.98 22.50
C TYR A 23 13.41 -42.83 21.65
N SER A 24 14.59 -42.26 21.34
CA SER A 24 15.82 -42.52 22.15
C SER A 24 17.03 -41.63 21.73
N THR A 25 18.12 -41.66 22.49
CA THR A 25 19.32 -40.80 22.37
C THR A 25 20.59 -41.56 22.01
N ASN A 26 21.53 -40.92 21.30
CA ASN A 26 22.99 -41.08 21.44
C ASN A 26 23.69 -39.89 20.73
N SER A 27 24.58 -39.11 21.36
CA SER A 27 25.92 -39.44 21.88
C SER A 27 26.99 -39.51 20.79
N VAL A 28 27.83 -38.45 20.70
CA VAL A 28 29.09 -38.41 19.93
C VAL A 28 30.22 -38.08 20.90
N LYS A 29 31.33 -38.83 20.86
CA LYS A 29 32.49 -38.64 21.74
C LYS A 29 33.80 -38.44 20.98
N PHE A 30 34.55 -37.43 21.43
CA PHE A 30 36.01 -37.29 21.49
C PHE A 30 36.94 -38.33 20.84
N GLN A 31 37.86 -37.82 20.00
CA GLN A 31 39.30 -38.11 19.90
C GLN A 31 39.98 -36.75 19.53
N SER A 32 41.04 -36.20 20.15
CA SER A 32 42.43 -36.65 20.40
C SER A 32 43.29 -36.72 19.11
N SER A 33 44.52 -36.16 18.99
CA SER A 33 45.42 -35.52 20.00
C SER A 33 46.75 -34.97 19.39
N ILE A 34 47.64 -34.42 20.25
CA ILE A 34 49.12 -34.24 20.18
C ILE A 34 49.70 -32.94 19.55
N PHE A 35 50.73 -32.38 20.24
CA PHE A 35 51.49 -31.11 20.03
C PHE A 35 50.63 -29.84 20.19
N GLY A 36 51.03 -28.74 20.85
CA GLY A 36 52.32 -28.23 21.38
C GLY A 36 52.35 -26.73 21.02
N ASP A 37 52.56 -25.74 21.91
CA ASP A 37 53.50 -25.69 23.04
C ASP A 37 53.05 -24.74 24.20
N ALA A 38 54.00 -24.34 25.06
CA ALA A 38 53.87 -23.80 26.42
C ALA A 38 53.02 -22.53 26.72
N LEU A 39 52.66 -22.47 28.02
CA LEU A 39 52.07 -21.39 28.81
C LEU A 39 52.73 -20.00 28.67
N SER A 40 51.94 -18.95 28.95
CA SER A 40 52.38 -17.96 29.95
C SER A 40 51.23 -17.62 30.91
N VAL A 41 51.52 -17.69 32.22
CA VAL A 41 50.64 -17.22 33.30
C VAL A 41 51.33 -16.04 33.95
N VAL A 42 50.63 -14.90 34.04
CA VAL A 42 51.05 -13.74 34.83
C VAL A 42 49.94 -13.44 35.84
N GLN A 43 50.33 -13.14 37.07
CA GLN A 43 49.41 -13.16 38.22
C GLN A 43 49.41 -11.81 38.97
N SER A 44 48.21 -11.41 39.40
CA SER A 44 47.96 -10.49 40.52
C SER A 44 48.06 -8.97 40.31
N SER A 45 47.43 -8.27 41.25
CA SER A 45 47.17 -6.82 41.36
C SER A 45 46.25 -6.23 40.26
N SER A 46 45.28 -5.36 40.56
CA SER A 46 44.87 -4.78 41.85
C SER A 46 43.34 -4.61 41.92
N ILE A 47 42.77 -4.67 43.13
CA ILE A 47 41.34 -4.39 43.36
C ILE A 47 41.13 -2.88 43.32
N GLN A 48 40.66 -2.36 42.18
CA GLN A 48 40.10 -1.02 42.12
C GLN A 48 38.64 -1.05 42.57
N LYS A 49 38.30 -0.27 43.60
CA LYS A 49 36.90 -0.03 44.00
C LYS A 49 36.22 0.77 42.89
N ALA A 50 35.42 0.11 42.06
CA ALA A 50 34.48 0.81 41.20
C ALA A 50 33.50 1.63 42.07
N GLY A 51 33.43 2.95 41.83
CA GLY A 51 32.46 3.81 42.48
C GLY A 51 31.03 3.39 42.12
N ALA A 52 30.09 3.55 43.05
CA ALA A 52 28.69 3.22 42.81
C ALA A 52 28.13 4.05 41.65
N CYS A 53 27.87 3.41 40.51
CA CYS A 53 27.24 4.08 39.37
C CYS A 53 25.78 4.39 39.72
N GLY A 54 25.47 5.67 39.89
CA GLY A 54 24.14 6.13 40.27
C GLY A 54 23.13 5.96 39.14
N ILE A 55 22.48 4.79 39.08
CA ILE A 55 21.37 4.54 38.15
C ILE A 55 20.17 5.40 38.59
N GLN A 56 20.03 6.58 37.99
CA GLN A 56 18.75 7.28 37.99
C GLN A 56 17.81 6.55 37.01
N PRO A 57 16.62 6.09 37.46
CA PRO A 57 15.66 5.50 36.54
C PRO A 57 15.13 6.58 35.62
N VAL A 58 15.49 6.51 34.33
CA VAL A 58 14.94 7.39 33.30
C VAL A 58 13.43 7.17 33.26
N ARG A 59 12.68 8.15 33.76
CA ARG A 59 11.22 8.12 33.79
C ARG A 59 10.72 8.10 32.35
N ALA A 60 10.23 6.95 31.90
CA ALA A 60 9.68 6.80 30.56
C ALA A 60 8.45 7.73 30.41
N THR A 61 8.64 8.86 29.73
CA THR A 61 7.53 9.65 29.20
C THR A 61 6.81 8.75 28.21
N ALA A 62 5.55 8.41 28.51
CA ALA A 62 4.76 7.56 27.63
C ALA A 62 4.61 8.27 26.27
N THR A 63 4.96 7.57 25.20
CA THR A 63 4.60 8.01 23.85
C THR A 63 3.08 8.05 23.79
N GLU A 64 2.50 9.26 23.70
CA GLU A 64 1.07 9.40 23.51
C GLU A 64 0.68 8.66 22.22
N LEU A 65 -0.38 7.85 22.30
CA LEU A 65 -0.87 7.13 21.14
C LEU A 65 -1.25 8.14 20.04
N PRO A 66 -0.91 7.89 18.76
CA PRO A 66 -1.21 8.82 17.69
C PRO A 66 -2.72 9.13 17.70
N PRO A 67 -3.11 10.42 17.64
CA PRO A 67 -4.48 10.82 17.91
C PRO A 67 -5.42 10.10 16.93
N THR A 68 -6.35 9.32 17.48
CA THR A 68 -7.28 8.48 16.72
C THR A 68 -8.01 9.34 15.69
N VAL A 69 -7.57 9.29 14.44
CA VAL A 69 -8.10 10.15 13.37
C VAL A 69 -9.60 9.89 13.29
N PRO A 70 -10.46 10.91 13.52
CA PRO A 70 -11.89 10.69 13.52
C PRO A 70 -12.31 10.27 12.11
N ARG A 71 -12.72 9.00 11.96
CA ARG A 71 -13.32 8.50 10.73
C ARG A 71 -14.45 9.44 10.36
N SER A 72 -14.38 10.02 9.15
CA SER A 72 -15.44 10.91 8.65
C SER A 72 -16.78 10.20 8.78
N GLN A 73 -17.70 10.74 9.58
CA GLN A 73 -19.01 10.14 9.83
C GLN A 73 -19.99 10.41 8.68
N THR A 74 -19.50 10.17 7.47
CA THR A 74 -20.22 10.27 6.20
C THR A 74 -20.25 8.87 5.61
N GLY A 75 -21.40 8.20 5.66
CA GLY A 75 -21.62 6.86 5.08
C GLY A 75 -21.61 6.82 3.54
N GLY A 76 -20.91 7.76 2.89
CA GLY A 76 -20.68 7.82 1.45
C GLY A 76 -19.26 7.43 1.12
N LYS A 77 -19.01 7.10 -0.15
CA LYS A 77 -17.69 6.68 -0.63
C LYS A 77 -16.71 7.85 -0.64
N THR A 78 -15.43 7.55 -0.49
CA THR A 78 -14.34 8.53 -0.59
C THR A 78 -14.20 8.96 -2.05
N ARG A 79 -14.61 10.20 -2.37
CA ARG A 79 -14.55 10.75 -3.73
C ARG A 79 -13.14 11.27 -4.05
N VAL A 80 -12.51 10.65 -5.03
CA VAL A 80 -11.09 10.84 -5.37
C VAL A 80 -10.93 11.47 -6.76
N GLY A 81 -10.04 12.46 -6.85
CA GLY A 81 -9.45 12.96 -8.09
C GLY A 81 -8.02 12.44 -8.27
N ILE A 82 -7.55 12.27 -9.51
CA ILE A 82 -6.17 11.85 -9.80
C ILE A 82 -5.53 12.88 -10.73
N ASN A 83 -4.40 13.47 -10.34
CA ASN A 83 -3.58 14.32 -11.21
C ASN A 83 -2.38 13.53 -11.77
N GLY A 84 -2.20 13.57 -13.09
CA GLY A 84 -1.22 12.78 -13.84
C GLY A 84 -1.68 11.34 -14.07
N PHE A 85 -1.97 10.96 -15.32
CA PHE A 85 -2.38 9.59 -15.68
C PHE A 85 -1.17 8.70 -16.06
N GLY A 86 -0.05 8.94 -15.37
CA GLY A 86 1.18 8.16 -15.43
C GLY A 86 1.03 6.77 -14.79
N ARG A 87 2.17 6.07 -14.61
CA ARG A 87 2.19 4.68 -14.10
C ARG A 87 1.44 4.54 -12.78
N ILE A 88 1.63 5.46 -11.83
CA ILE A 88 0.96 5.42 -10.52
C ILE A 88 -0.53 5.73 -10.65
N GLY A 89 -0.91 6.84 -11.30
CA GLY A 89 -2.32 7.24 -11.46
C GLY A 89 -3.20 6.16 -12.10
N ARG A 90 -2.70 5.45 -13.12
CA ARG A 90 -3.45 4.32 -13.72
C ARG A 90 -3.60 3.12 -12.79
N LEU A 91 -2.59 2.83 -11.97
CA LEU A 91 -2.65 1.75 -10.99
C LEU A 91 -3.56 2.10 -9.81
N VAL A 92 -3.57 3.36 -9.35
CA VAL A 92 -4.52 3.87 -8.34
C VAL A 92 -5.95 3.71 -8.84
N LEU A 93 -6.25 4.16 -10.07
CA LEU A 93 -7.57 3.94 -10.68
C LEU A 93 -7.92 2.45 -10.79
N ARG A 94 -7.00 1.63 -11.32
CA ARG A 94 -7.19 0.19 -11.51
C ARG A 94 -7.38 -0.59 -10.21
N ILE A 95 -6.90 -0.09 -9.08
CA ILE A 95 -7.18 -0.65 -7.74
C ILE A 95 -8.53 -0.13 -7.23
N ALA A 96 -8.80 1.17 -7.37
CA ALA A 96 -10.05 1.79 -6.92
C ALA A 96 -11.31 1.21 -7.62
N THR A 97 -11.20 0.72 -8.85
CA THR A 97 -12.32 0.05 -9.54
C THR A 97 -12.73 -1.31 -8.94
N PHE A 98 -11.88 -1.93 -8.12
CA PHE A 98 -12.21 -3.14 -7.35
C PHE A 98 -12.64 -2.84 -5.90
N ARG A 99 -12.69 -1.55 -5.51
CA ARG A 99 -13.08 -1.12 -4.17
C ARG A 99 -14.48 -0.51 -4.17
N ASP A 100 -15.16 -0.67 -3.05
CA ASP A 100 -16.49 -0.16 -2.73
C ASP A 100 -16.43 1.15 -1.92
N ASP A 101 -15.41 1.31 -1.07
CA ASP A 101 -15.19 2.48 -0.21
C ASP A 101 -14.61 3.72 -0.93
N ILE A 102 -14.07 3.55 -2.14
CA ILE A 102 -13.45 4.61 -2.95
C ILE A 102 -14.20 4.77 -4.28
N GLU A 103 -14.34 6.02 -4.72
CA GLU A 103 -14.95 6.39 -5.98
C GLU A 103 -14.08 7.44 -6.69
N VAL A 104 -13.37 7.04 -7.76
CA VAL A 104 -12.64 8.01 -8.59
C VAL A 104 -13.66 8.70 -9.49
N VAL A 105 -13.80 10.01 -9.32
CA VAL A 105 -14.77 10.84 -10.04
C VAL A 105 -14.13 11.67 -11.16
N ALA A 106 -12.83 11.94 -11.05
CA ALA A 106 -12.10 12.75 -12.03
C ALA A 106 -10.63 12.36 -12.19
N VAL A 107 -10.11 12.57 -13.40
CA VAL A 107 -8.70 12.43 -13.78
C VAL A 107 -8.27 13.68 -14.54
N ASN A 108 -7.10 14.23 -14.22
CA ASN A 108 -6.48 15.31 -14.98
C ASN A 108 -5.15 14.85 -15.58
N ASP A 109 -4.99 15.01 -16.89
CA ASP A 109 -3.68 14.93 -17.56
C ASP A 109 -3.63 15.86 -18.80
N PRO A 110 -2.72 16.85 -18.86
CA PRO A 110 -2.64 17.80 -19.97
C PRO A 110 -1.96 17.26 -21.23
N PHE A 111 -1.58 15.97 -21.28
CA PHE A 111 -0.90 15.35 -22.41
C PHE A 111 -1.62 14.11 -22.97
N ILE A 112 -2.72 13.67 -22.35
CA ILE A 112 -3.41 12.40 -22.66
C ILE A 112 -4.92 12.67 -22.81
N ASP A 113 -5.49 12.39 -23.98
CA ASP A 113 -6.93 12.49 -24.22
C ASP A 113 -7.70 11.28 -23.67
N ALA A 114 -9.03 11.38 -23.54
CA ALA A 114 -9.85 10.29 -23.00
C ALA A 114 -9.70 8.95 -23.76
N LYS A 115 -9.57 8.96 -25.09
CA LYS A 115 -9.44 7.73 -25.89
C LYS A 115 -8.09 7.07 -25.65
N TYR A 116 -7.03 7.86 -25.54
CA TYR A 116 -5.71 7.34 -25.17
C TYR A 116 -5.63 6.92 -23.69
N MET A 117 -6.28 7.62 -22.75
CA MET A 117 -6.45 7.16 -21.36
C MET A 117 -7.10 5.77 -21.31
N ALA A 118 -8.21 5.57 -22.03
CA ALA A 118 -8.91 4.28 -22.09
C ALA A 118 -8.00 3.16 -22.64
N TYR A 119 -7.20 3.45 -23.68
CA TYR A 119 -6.20 2.52 -24.22
C TYR A 119 -5.10 2.18 -23.20
N MET A 120 -4.50 3.18 -22.57
CA MET A 120 -3.41 3.04 -21.59
C MET A 120 -3.83 2.37 -20.28
N LEU A 121 -5.13 2.40 -19.95
CA LEU A 121 -5.69 1.63 -18.83
C LEU A 121 -6.02 0.19 -19.26
N LYS A 122 -6.54 -0.01 -20.47
CA LYS A 122 -6.89 -1.33 -21.00
C LYS A 122 -5.68 -2.24 -21.16
N TYR A 123 -4.55 -1.70 -21.63
CA TYR A 123 -3.33 -2.46 -21.90
C TYR A 123 -2.15 -1.91 -21.07
N ASP A 124 -1.74 -2.67 -20.05
CA ASP A 124 -0.51 -2.40 -19.28
C ASP A 124 0.47 -3.58 -19.44
N SER A 125 1.70 -3.31 -19.90
CA SER A 125 2.71 -4.33 -20.20
C SER A 125 3.29 -5.06 -18.98
N THR A 126 2.98 -4.61 -17.76
CA THR A 126 3.48 -5.18 -16.49
C THR A 126 2.37 -5.85 -15.69
N HIS A 127 1.15 -5.30 -15.72
CA HIS A 127 -0.01 -5.81 -14.98
C HIS A 127 -1.05 -6.50 -15.89
N GLY A 128 -0.75 -6.63 -17.18
CA GLY A 128 -1.62 -7.27 -18.17
C GLY A 128 -2.89 -6.49 -18.48
N VAL A 129 -3.74 -7.08 -19.32
CA VAL A 129 -4.99 -6.47 -19.78
C VAL A 129 -5.96 -6.22 -18.61
N TYR A 130 -6.61 -5.05 -18.58
CA TYR A 130 -7.68 -4.77 -17.63
C TYR A 130 -8.92 -5.61 -17.95
N ARG A 131 -9.54 -6.20 -16.91
CA ARG A 131 -10.63 -7.19 -17.04
C ARG A 131 -12.04 -6.62 -16.90
N GLY A 132 -12.19 -5.36 -16.50
CA GLY A 132 -13.48 -4.67 -16.42
C GLY A 132 -13.86 -4.02 -17.75
N SER A 133 -15.07 -3.44 -17.82
CA SER A 133 -15.47 -2.62 -18.97
C SER A 133 -14.80 -1.25 -18.93
N ILE A 134 -14.42 -0.75 -20.11
CA ILE A 134 -13.97 0.63 -20.32
C ILE A 134 -14.65 1.10 -21.60
N SER A 135 -15.40 2.20 -21.51
CA SER A 135 -16.05 2.90 -22.62
C SER A 135 -15.62 4.37 -22.61
N VAL A 136 -15.50 4.99 -23.78
CA VAL A 136 -15.38 6.44 -23.92
C VAL A 136 -16.76 6.95 -24.28
N LEU A 137 -17.34 7.83 -23.44
CA LEU A 137 -18.66 8.41 -23.71
C LEU A 137 -18.53 9.71 -24.53
N ASP A 138 -17.58 10.55 -24.15
CA ASP A 138 -17.20 11.78 -24.85
C ASP A 138 -15.72 12.11 -24.55
N ASP A 139 -15.17 13.14 -25.19
CA ASP A 139 -13.74 13.51 -25.06
C ASP A 139 -13.35 14.01 -23.64
N SER A 140 -14.34 14.24 -22.77
CA SER A 140 -14.22 14.63 -21.36
C SER A 140 -14.82 13.62 -20.37
N THR A 141 -15.33 12.46 -20.82
CA THR A 141 -15.96 11.45 -19.95
C THR A 141 -15.61 10.02 -20.34
N LEU A 142 -15.01 9.30 -19.38
CA LEU A 142 -14.83 7.86 -19.42
C LEU A 142 -15.90 7.16 -18.59
N GLU A 143 -16.28 5.96 -19.00
CA GLU A 143 -17.07 5.05 -18.18
C GLU A 143 -16.27 3.77 -17.92
N ILE A 144 -16.19 3.36 -16.66
CA ILE A 144 -15.43 2.17 -16.23
C ILE A 144 -16.29 1.38 -15.26
N ASN A 145 -16.59 0.13 -15.59
CA ASN A 145 -17.54 -0.72 -14.84
C ASN A 145 -18.90 -0.03 -14.57
N GLY A 146 -19.37 0.84 -15.48
CA GLY A 146 -20.60 1.62 -15.32
C GLY A 146 -20.48 2.86 -14.43
N LYS A 147 -19.31 3.17 -13.86
CA LYS A 147 -19.04 4.44 -13.17
C LYS A 147 -18.50 5.47 -14.18
N GLN A 148 -19.08 6.68 -14.22
CA GLN A 148 -18.54 7.78 -15.02
C GLN A 148 -17.40 8.49 -14.29
N ILE A 149 -16.36 8.86 -15.05
CA ILE A 149 -15.17 9.58 -14.59
C ILE A 149 -14.91 10.73 -15.55
N LYS A 150 -14.81 11.95 -15.03
CA LYS A 150 -14.53 13.14 -15.84
C LYS A 150 -13.04 13.28 -16.13
N VAL A 151 -12.72 13.66 -17.35
CA VAL A 151 -11.35 13.87 -17.85
C VAL A 151 -11.13 15.36 -18.06
N SER A 152 -9.99 15.86 -17.55
CA SER A 152 -9.55 17.24 -17.73
C SER A 152 -8.08 17.28 -18.18
N SER A 153 -7.69 18.36 -18.86
CA SER A 153 -6.38 18.52 -19.50
C SER A 153 -5.67 19.81 -19.08
N LYS A 154 -5.85 20.23 -17.82
CA LYS A 154 -5.26 21.45 -17.27
C LYS A 154 -3.80 21.23 -16.89
N ARG A 155 -2.95 22.23 -17.17
CA ARG A 155 -1.54 22.24 -16.76
C ARG A 155 -1.31 22.84 -15.38
N ASP A 156 -2.05 23.88 -15.03
CA ASP A 156 -1.99 24.44 -13.67
C ASP A 156 -2.86 23.60 -12.73
N PRO A 157 -2.31 23.09 -11.60
CA PRO A 157 -3.08 22.35 -10.60
C PRO A 157 -4.20 23.17 -9.92
N ALA A 158 -4.19 24.50 -10.01
CA ALA A 158 -5.25 25.39 -9.54
C ALA A 158 -6.43 25.53 -10.51
N ASP A 159 -6.22 25.33 -11.81
CA ASP A 159 -7.24 25.46 -12.87
C ASP A 159 -8.18 24.24 -12.95
N ILE A 160 -7.93 23.19 -12.17
CA ILE A 160 -8.73 21.96 -12.15
C ILE A 160 -9.91 22.15 -11.19
N PRO A 161 -11.16 22.14 -11.67
CA PRO A 161 -12.33 22.41 -10.83
C PRO A 161 -12.76 21.16 -10.04
N TRP A 162 -11.88 20.66 -9.17
CA TRP A 162 -12.13 19.47 -8.34
C TRP A 162 -13.46 19.52 -7.57
N GLY A 163 -13.87 20.70 -7.09
CA GLY A 163 -15.15 20.91 -6.42
C GLY A 163 -16.35 20.59 -7.31
N ASP A 164 -16.39 21.17 -8.53
CA ASP A 164 -17.47 20.95 -9.51
C ASP A 164 -17.47 19.50 -10.02
N LEU A 165 -16.28 18.88 -10.10
CA LEU A 165 -16.09 17.47 -10.42
C LEU A 165 -16.36 16.52 -9.23
N GLY A 166 -16.71 17.06 -8.05
CA GLY A 166 -17.05 16.29 -6.84
C GLY A 166 -15.87 15.59 -6.14
N ALA A 167 -14.63 15.90 -6.51
CA ALA A 167 -13.42 15.28 -5.96
C ALA A 167 -12.98 15.95 -4.65
N GLU A 168 -12.97 15.19 -3.56
CA GLU A 168 -12.62 15.71 -2.23
C GLU A 168 -11.17 15.45 -1.84
N TYR A 169 -10.62 14.33 -2.30
CA TYR A 169 -9.25 13.89 -2.06
C TYR A 169 -8.53 13.78 -3.40
N VAL A 170 -7.42 14.50 -3.59
CA VAL A 170 -6.64 14.43 -4.84
C VAL A 170 -5.37 13.62 -4.63
N VAL A 171 -5.16 12.62 -5.49
CA VAL A 171 -3.88 11.92 -5.61
C VAL A 171 -3.02 12.70 -6.60
N GLU A 172 -1.97 13.34 -6.11
CA GLU A 172 -0.98 14.04 -6.92
C GLU A 172 0.10 13.03 -7.36
N SER A 173 0.03 12.64 -8.64
CA SER A 173 0.91 11.64 -9.25
C SER A 173 1.53 12.07 -10.59
N SER A 174 1.62 13.39 -10.83
CA SER A 174 2.41 13.97 -11.93
C SER A 174 3.92 13.91 -11.64
N GLY A 175 4.31 13.95 -10.36
CA GLY A 175 5.69 14.04 -9.91
C GLY A 175 6.30 15.46 -9.96
N VAL A 176 5.55 16.47 -10.41
CA VAL A 176 6.02 17.86 -10.54
C VAL A 176 5.68 18.72 -9.31
N PHE A 177 4.57 18.38 -8.64
CA PHE A 177 3.97 19.16 -7.55
C PHE A 177 4.22 18.53 -6.16
N THR A 178 5.48 18.22 -5.87
CA THR A 178 5.91 17.44 -4.68
C THR A 178 6.13 18.25 -3.39
N THR A 179 6.00 19.58 -3.42
CA THR A 179 6.03 20.42 -2.21
C THR A 179 4.63 20.82 -1.74
N VAL A 180 4.47 21.14 -0.45
CA VAL A 180 3.19 21.59 0.13
C VAL A 180 2.66 22.80 -0.60
N GLU A 181 3.52 23.78 -0.92
CA GLU A 181 3.15 24.97 -1.68
C GLU A 181 2.52 24.61 -3.04
N LYS A 182 3.21 23.77 -3.83
CA LYS A 182 2.74 23.35 -5.15
C LYS A 182 1.47 22.50 -5.07
N ALA A 183 1.45 21.50 -4.20
CA ALA A 183 0.30 20.63 -3.99
C ALA A 183 -0.93 21.41 -3.44
N SER A 184 -0.72 22.50 -2.71
CA SER A 184 -1.81 23.34 -2.19
C SER A 184 -2.65 23.99 -3.30
N ALA A 185 -2.13 24.12 -4.52
CA ALA A 185 -2.86 24.69 -5.66
C ALA A 185 -4.19 23.95 -5.93
N HIS A 186 -4.23 22.62 -5.79
CA HIS A 186 -5.47 21.84 -5.92
C HIS A 186 -6.57 22.22 -4.92
N LYS A 187 -6.23 22.82 -3.77
CA LYS A 187 -7.22 23.33 -2.81
C LYS A 187 -7.97 24.54 -3.35
N LYS A 188 -7.34 25.35 -4.22
CA LYS A 188 -8.01 26.45 -4.94
C LYS A 188 -9.12 25.92 -5.86
N GLY A 189 -8.86 24.77 -6.49
CA GLY A 189 -9.84 24.00 -7.27
C GLY A 189 -10.93 23.30 -6.45
N GLY A 190 -10.92 23.41 -5.11
CA GLY A 190 -11.95 22.83 -4.23
C GLY A 190 -11.58 21.51 -3.54
N ALA A 191 -10.38 20.96 -3.75
CA ALA A 191 -9.95 19.74 -3.07
C ALA A 191 -9.76 19.95 -1.55
N LYS A 192 -10.35 19.08 -0.72
CA LYS A 192 -10.23 19.15 0.75
C LYS A 192 -8.86 18.68 1.24
N LYS A 193 -8.30 17.65 0.60
CA LYS A 193 -7.00 17.04 0.93
C LYS A 193 -6.27 16.64 -0.35
N VAL A 194 -4.94 16.60 -0.27
CA VAL A 194 -4.06 16.17 -1.36
C VAL A 194 -3.07 15.15 -0.79
N VAL A 195 -2.83 14.07 -1.53
CA VAL A 195 -1.88 13.00 -1.20
C VAL A 195 -0.85 12.95 -2.31
N ILE A 196 0.40 13.31 -2.00
CA ILE A 196 1.51 13.31 -2.96
C ILE A 196 2.02 11.87 -3.07
N SER A 197 2.06 11.30 -4.28
CA SER A 197 2.45 9.90 -4.49
C SER A 197 3.98 9.69 -4.58
N ALA A 198 4.75 10.55 -3.93
CA ALA A 198 6.21 10.62 -3.97
C ALA A 198 6.73 11.27 -2.68
N PRO A 199 8.01 11.07 -2.30
CA PRO A 199 8.61 11.78 -1.18
C PRO A 199 8.50 13.30 -1.34
N SER A 200 8.25 13.99 -0.22
CA SER A 200 8.13 15.44 -0.15
C SER A 200 9.23 16.01 0.75
N ALA A 201 9.64 17.25 0.48
CA ALA A 201 10.63 17.95 1.29
C ALA A 201 10.02 18.61 2.55
N ASP A 202 8.72 18.90 2.51
CA ASP A 202 8.00 19.74 3.47
C ASP A 202 6.64 19.15 3.90
N ALA A 203 6.05 18.21 3.16
CA ALA A 203 4.82 17.54 3.57
C ALA A 203 5.08 16.37 4.54
N PRO A 204 4.23 16.15 5.56
CA PRO A 204 4.34 14.98 6.43
C PRO A 204 4.11 13.69 5.65
N MET A 205 5.05 12.74 5.78
CA MET A 205 5.02 11.45 5.11
C MET A 205 4.46 10.36 6.03
N PHE A 206 3.59 9.51 5.49
CA PHE A 206 2.91 8.43 6.22
C PHE A 206 3.14 7.10 5.51
N VAL A 207 3.43 6.05 6.29
CA VAL A 207 3.59 4.68 5.79
C VAL A 207 2.56 3.80 6.49
N VAL A 208 1.63 3.25 5.70
CA VAL A 208 0.49 2.47 6.21
C VAL A 208 0.97 1.28 7.04
N GLY A 209 0.62 1.26 8.32
CA GLY A 209 1.06 0.24 9.28
C GLY A 209 2.32 0.60 10.07
N VAL A 210 2.87 1.80 9.89
CA VAL A 210 4.05 2.31 10.64
C VAL A 210 3.72 3.62 11.37
N ASN A 211 3.17 4.62 10.68
CA ASN A 211 2.91 5.96 11.21
C ASN A 211 1.72 6.67 10.54
#